data_AF-A0A9N9U1T6-F1
#
_entry.id   AF-A0A9N9U1T6-F1
#
_cell.length_a   1.000
_cell.length_b   1.000
_cell.length_c   1.000
_cell.angle_alpha   90.00
_cell.angle_beta   90.00
_cell.angle_gamma   90.00
#
_symmetry.space_group_name_H-M   'P 1'
#
loop_
_entity.id
_entity.type
_entity.pdbx_description
1 polymer ?
#
loop_
_entity_poly.entity_id
_entity_poly.type
_entity_poly.pdbx_seq_one_letter_code
_entity_poly.pdbx_strand_id
1 'polypeptide(L)'
;MGTSPACVGSIGAIPRLGFEGICFSDGPAGYARSDLVSVFASGITVAASWDVDLMFSCGVALGEEFRGKGAHFHLGPSSGPMGCHAVGGRNWESFRPDPYLAGVAMNASVLGIQSAGVQACSKHYIGNEQELQCTSTVSDDGTVTEAISSNIDNRTLHELYAWPFANAIHAGTAGIMCSDNRVNGLYACENSATLSILKEELDFRRYVVSD
;
A
#
# COMPACT_ATOMS: atom_id res chain seq x y z
N MET A 1 14.01 -23.31 -19.39
CA MET A 1 12.76 -23.29 -18.60
C MET A 1 12.98 -22.29 -17.48
N GLY A 2 12.39 -21.10 -17.56
CA GLY A 2 12.69 -20.00 -16.67
C GLY A 2 11.70 -18.87 -16.91
N THR A 3 10.40 -19.19 -16.81
CA THR A 3 9.39 -18.16 -16.68
C THR A 3 9.58 -17.58 -15.28
N SER A 4 10.11 -16.34 -15.22
CA SER A 4 10.09 -15.56 -13.97
C SER A 4 8.68 -15.68 -13.36
N PRO A 5 8.52 -15.93 -12.04
CA PRO A 5 7.21 -15.85 -11.42
C PRO A 5 6.60 -14.51 -11.84
N ALA A 6 5.42 -14.54 -12.44
CA ALA A 6 4.83 -13.38 -13.12
C ALA A 6 4.48 -12.30 -12.09
N CYS A 7 5.45 -11.45 -11.77
CA CYS A 7 5.30 -10.28 -10.94
C CYS A 7 4.19 -9.39 -11.53
N VAL A 8 3.42 -8.74 -10.66
CA VAL A 8 2.41 -7.77 -11.09
C VAL A 8 3.07 -6.56 -11.75
N GLY A 9 4.19 -6.11 -11.17
CA GLY A 9 5.05 -5.08 -11.76
C GLY A 9 6.52 -5.49 -11.70
N SER A 10 7.38 -4.87 -12.52
CA SER A 10 8.82 -5.12 -12.46
C SER A 10 9.66 -3.89 -12.82
N ILE A 11 10.80 -3.73 -12.14
CA ILE A 11 11.91 -2.91 -12.65
C ILE A 11 12.81 -3.81 -13.49
N GLY A 12 13.15 -3.36 -14.69
CA GLY A 12 14.02 -4.08 -15.60
C GLY A 12 15.41 -4.35 -15.04
N ALA A 13 15.99 -5.48 -15.46
CA ALA A 13 17.35 -5.86 -15.13
C ALA A 13 18.38 -4.84 -15.65
N ILE A 14 19.55 -4.79 -14.98
CA ILE A 14 20.75 -4.09 -15.46
C ILE A 14 21.87 -5.14 -15.57
N PRO A 15 21.90 -5.96 -16.64
CA PRO A 15 22.79 -7.12 -16.74
C PRO A 15 24.28 -6.77 -16.64
N ARG A 16 24.67 -5.59 -17.13
CA ARG A 16 26.05 -5.08 -17.04
C ARG A 16 26.56 -4.99 -15.59
N LEU A 17 25.67 -4.85 -14.61
CA LEU A 17 25.99 -4.76 -13.19
C LEU A 17 25.62 -6.04 -12.42
N GLY A 18 25.13 -7.09 -13.09
CA GLY A 18 24.63 -8.30 -12.43
C GLY A 18 23.35 -8.08 -11.61
N PHE A 19 22.58 -7.04 -11.91
CA PHE A 19 21.29 -6.77 -11.27
C PHE A 19 20.16 -7.37 -12.09
N GLU A 20 19.38 -8.27 -11.49
CA GLU A 20 18.34 -9.05 -12.17
C GLU A 20 16.98 -8.33 -12.27
N GLY A 21 16.84 -7.18 -11.63
CA GLY A 21 15.59 -6.41 -11.58
C GLY A 21 14.94 -6.44 -10.20
N ILE A 22 13.74 -5.86 -10.11
CA ILE A 22 12.90 -5.90 -8.90
C ILE A 22 11.53 -6.43 -9.30
N CYS A 23 11.03 -7.39 -8.53
CA CYS A 23 9.70 -7.97 -8.69
C CYS A 23 8.74 -7.36 -7.66
N PHE A 24 7.67 -6.72 -8.14
CA PHE A 24 6.55 -6.26 -7.34
C PHE A 24 5.41 -7.26 -7.45
N SER A 25 4.85 -7.67 -6.32
CA SER A 25 3.70 -8.56 -6.32
C SER A 25 2.64 -8.09 -5.34
N ASP A 26 1.39 -8.30 -5.72
CA ASP A 26 0.26 -8.27 -4.80
C ASP A 26 0.23 -9.55 -3.95
N GLY A 27 -0.50 -9.58 -2.83
CA GLY A 27 -1.28 -8.49 -2.23
C GLY A 27 -1.30 -8.54 -0.70
N PRO A 28 -2.10 -7.69 -0.04
CA PRO A 28 -2.07 -7.52 1.42
C PRO A 28 -2.40 -8.78 2.25
N ALA A 29 -3.09 -9.77 1.67
CA ALA A 29 -3.51 -11.00 2.36
C ALA A 29 -2.87 -12.29 1.80
N GLY A 30 -1.86 -12.18 0.92
CA GLY A 30 -1.16 -13.35 0.36
C GLY A 30 -0.59 -13.06 -1.03
N TYR A 31 0.30 -13.93 -1.52
CA TYR A 31 0.90 -13.77 -2.84
C TYR A 31 -0.14 -14.01 -3.95
N ALA A 32 -0.48 -12.97 -4.70
CA ALA A 32 -1.52 -13.02 -5.72
C ALA A 32 -1.09 -13.87 -6.92
N ARG A 33 -2.07 -14.55 -7.54
CA ARG A 33 -1.91 -15.27 -8.83
C ARG A 33 -0.78 -16.31 -8.83
N SER A 34 -0.58 -17.02 -7.71
CA SER A 34 0.38 -18.13 -7.60
C SER A 34 -0.25 -19.37 -6.98
N ASP A 35 0.38 -20.52 -7.20
CA ASP A 35 0.06 -21.81 -6.58
C ASP A 35 0.90 -22.04 -5.31
N LEU A 36 0.53 -23.02 -4.48
CA LEU A 36 1.35 -23.42 -3.32
C LEU A 36 1.69 -22.26 -2.36
N VAL A 37 0.71 -21.38 -2.13
CA VAL A 37 0.76 -20.23 -1.21
C VAL A 37 -0.45 -20.26 -0.29
N SER A 38 -0.33 -19.62 0.85
CA SER A 38 -1.43 -19.45 1.80
C SER A 38 -2.26 -18.22 1.46
N VAL A 39 -3.51 -18.22 1.91
CA VAL A 39 -4.35 -17.01 1.95
C VAL A 39 -4.57 -16.68 3.41
N PHE A 40 -4.03 -15.55 3.83
CA PHE A 40 -4.08 -15.08 5.20
C PHE A 40 -5.40 -14.36 5.48
N ALA A 41 -5.69 -14.15 6.77
CA ALA A 41 -6.79 -13.28 7.16
C ALA A 41 -6.56 -11.86 6.63
N SER A 42 -7.65 -11.20 6.23
CA SER A 42 -7.59 -9.82 5.75
C SER A 42 -7.13 -8.84 6.83
N GLY A 43 -6.64 -7.66 6.41
CA GLY A 43 -6.21 -6.60 7.33
C GLY A 43 -7.26 -6.31 8.41
N ILE A 44 -8.53 -6.19 8.04
CA ILE A 44 -9.61 -5.86 8.99
C ILE A 44 -9.85 -6.97 10.02
N THR A 45 -9.61 -8.23 9.62
CA THR A 45 -9.74 -9.40 10.49
C THR A 45 -8.56 -9.49 11.45
N VAL A 46 -7.34 -9.27 10.94
CA VAL A 46 -6.13 -9.22 11.77
C VAL A 46 -6.24 -8.08 12.79
N ALA A 47 -6.68 -6.89 12.38
CA ALA A 47 -6.90 -5.75 13.28
C ALA A 47 -7.98 -6.01 14.33
N ALA A 48 -9.00 -6.83 14.02
CA ALA A 48 -10.04 -7.19 14.96
C ALA A 48 -9.54 -8.02 16.16
N SER A 49 -8.33 -8.60 16.08
CA SER A 49 -7.71 -9.30 17.20
C SER A 49 -7.22 -8.37 18.32
N TRP A 50 -6.90 -7.11 17.99
CA TRP A 50 -6.20 -6.17 18.87
C TRP A 50 -4.86 -6.73 19.43
N ASP A 51 -4.25 -7.67 18.70
CA ASP A 51 -3.03 -8.35 19.11
C ASP A 51 -1.87 -7.95 18.18
N VAL A 52 -0.93 -7.17 18.73
CA VAL A 52 0.23 -6.65 18.00
C VAL A 52 1.19 -7.77 17.58
N ASP A 53 1.32 -8.81 18.41
CA ASP A 53 2.20 -9.95 18.11
C ASP A 53 1.61 -10.78 16.97
N LEU A 54 0.27 -10.90 16.91
CA LEU A 54 -0.41 -11.52 15.78
C LEU A 54 -0.26 -10.69 14.49
N MET A 55 -0.38 -9.36 14.57
CA MET A 55 -0.16 -8.46 13.41
C MET A 55 1.26 -8.61 12.86
N PHE A 56 2.26 -8.64 13.74
CA PHE A 56 3.67 -8.85 13.37
C PHE A 56 3.88 -10.24 12.75
N SER A 57 3.40 -11.29 13.42
CA SER A 57 3.58 -12.68 12.98
C SER A 57 2.92 -12.95 11.62
N CYS A 58 1.75 -12.35 11.37
CA CYS A 58 1.09 -12.37 10.06
C CYS A 58 1.97 -11.71 8.99
N GLY A 59 2.56 -10.56 9.31
CA GLY A 59 3.51 -9.87 8.42
C GLY A 59 4.75 -10.70 8.11
N VAL A 60 5.33 -11.40 9.10
CA VAL A 60 6.47 -12.31 8.89
C VAL A 60 6.10 -13.44 7.93
N ALA A 61 4.98 -14.13 8.19
CA ALA A 61 4.54 -15.25 7.36
C ALA A 61 4.24 -14.83 5.91
N LEU A 62 3.61 -13.66 5.72
CA LEU A 62 3.46 -13.05 4.39
C LEU A 62 4.82 -12.81 3.74
N GLY A 63 5.75 -12.15 4.44
CA GLY A 63 7.08 -11.86 3.93
C GLY A 63 7.86 -13.12 3.53
N GLU A 64 7.73 -14.22 4.29
CA GLU A 64 8.35 -15.51 3.97
C GLU A 64 7.81 -16.13 2.67
N GLU A 65 6.49 -16.09 2.45
CA GLU A 65 5.91 -16.59 1.19
C GLU A 65 6.32 -15.73 -0.01
N PHE A 66 6.37 -14.40 0.16
CA PHE A 66 6.82 -13.48 -0.89
C PHE A 66 8.28 -13.72 -1.26
N ARG A 67 9.14 -13.85 -0.25
CA ARG A 67 10.55 -14.19 -0.47
C ARG A 67 10.71 -15.56 -1.12
N GLY A 68 9.95 -16.56 -0.66
CA GLY A 68 9.96 -17.92 -1.22
C GLY A 68 9.56 -17.96 -2.70
N LYS A 69 8.67 -17.06 -3.13
CA LYS A 69 8.28 -16.87 -4.53
C LYS A 69 9.18 -15.93 -5.32
N GLY A 70 10.22 -15.35 -4.70
CA GLY A 70 11.18 -14.46 -5.38
C GLY A 70 10.70 -13.01 -5.57
N ALA A 71 9.62 -12.60 -4.90
CA ALA A 71 9.25 -11.19 -4.89
C ALA A 71 10.25 -10.39 -4.02
N HIS A 72 10.58 -9.21 -4.52
CA HIS A 72 11.46 -8.27 -3.82
C HIS A 72 10.65 -7.26 -3.01
N PHE A 73 9.38 -7.11 -3.38
CA PHE A 73 8.54 -5.98 -3.01
C PHE A 73 7.08 -6.43 -2.87
N HIS A 74 6.59 -6.35 -1.65
CA HIS A 74 5.20 -6.66 -1.29
C HIS A 74 4.35 -5.40 -1.41
N LEU A 75 3.32 -5.44 -2.25
CA LEU A 75 2.35 -4.34 -2.40
C LEU A 75 1.34 -4.32 -1.24
N GLY A 76 1.85 -4.12 -0.03
CA GLY A 76 1.13 -3.99 1.23
C GLY A 76 2.09 -3.66 2.39
N PRO A 77 1.59 -3.38 3.60
CA PRO A 77 0.19 -3.42 4.04
C PRO A 77 -0.63 -2.19 3.60
N SER A 78 -1.94 -2.20 3.87
CA SER A 78 -2.87 -1.12 3.47
C SER A 78 -3.48 -0.38 4.66
N SER A 79 -3.59 0.94 4.55
CA SER A 79 -4.39 1.82 5.44
C SER A 79 -5.05 3.00 4.70
N GLY A 80 -5.00 3.00 3.37
CA GLY A 80 -5.83 3.81 2.48
C GLY A 80 -6.51 2.84 1.53
N PRO A 81 -7.80 2.50 1.70
CA PRO A 81 -8.82 3.26 2.43
C PRO A 81 -8.73 3.18 3.97
N MET A 82 -8.91 4.33 4.64
CA MET A 82 -9.11 4.40 6.09
C MET A 82 -10.49 3.86 6.48
N GLY A 83 -11.48 3.99 5.60
CA GLY A 83 -12.86 3.54 5.83
C GLY A 83 -13.84 4.69 6.08
N CYS A 84 -13.66 5.82 5.39
CA CYS A 84 -14.60 6.96 5.41
C CYS A 84 -16.05 6.52 5.09
N HIS A 85 -16.19 5.59 4.14
CA HIS A 85 -17.48 5.00 3.77
C HIS A 85 -17.51 3.54 4.21
N ALA A 86 -18.49 3.13 5.02
CA ALA A 86 -18.65 1.72 5.41
C ALA A 86 -18.83 0.78 4.21
N VAL A 87 -19.32 1.30 3.07
CA VAL A 87 -19.52 0.59 1.80
C VAL A 87 -18.30 0.65 0.86
N GLY A 88 -17.15 1.16 1.32
CA GLY A 88 -15.92 1.18 0.54
C GLY A 88 -15.49 -0.23 0.14
N GLY A 89 -15.34 -0.47 -1.16
CA GLY A 89 -15.14 -1.81 -1.73
C GLY A 89 -13.86 -2.52 -1.28
N ARG A 90 -12.85 -1.76 -0.83
CA ARG A 90 -11.53 -2.25 -0.41
C ARG A 90 -11.22 -2.03 1.07
N ASN A 91 -12.18 -1.58 1.88
CA ASN A 91 -11.99 -1.36 3.33
C ASN A 91 -11.44 -2.60 4.04
N TRP A 92 -11.78 -3.79 3.56
CA TRP A 92 -11.36 -5.06 4.15
C TRP A 92 -9.86 -5.33 4.01
N GLU A 93 -9.18 -4.74 3.03
CA GLU A 93 -7.71 -4.83 2.87
C GLU A 93 -6.96 -4.05 3.95
N SER A 94 -7.58 -2.98 4.44
CA SER A 94 -7.07 -2.12 5.51
C SER A 94 -7.49 -2.62 6.89
N PHE A 95 -7.02 -1.96 7.95
CA PHE A 95 -7.16 -2.44 9.32
C PHE A 95 -8.49 -2.03 9.99
N ARG A 96 -8.75 -0.73 10.19
CA ARG A 96 -9.99 -0.19 10.80
C ARG A 96 -10.08 1.31 10.52
N PRO A 97 -11.28 1.91 10.60
CA PRO A 97 -11.48 3.36 10.55
C PRO A 97 -11.12 4.05 11.87
N ASP A 98 -9.91 3.79 12.36
CA ASP A 98 -9.31 4.44 13.53
C ASP A 98 -7.81 4.66 13.25
N PRO A 99 -7.32 5.91 13.26
CA PRO A 99 -5.96 6.22 12.84
C PRO A 99 -4.91 5.62 13.77
N TYR A 100 -5.22 5.49 15.06
CA TYR A 100 -4.30 4.93 16.05
C TYR A 100 -4.10 3.42 15.83
N LEU A 101 -5.20 2.66 15.80
CA LEU A 101 -5.17 1.22 15.56
C LEU A 101 -4.60 0.89 14.18
N ALA A 102 -5.01 1.62 13.13
CA ALA A 102 -4.44 1.45 11.80
C ALA A 102 -2.93 1.72 11.82
N GLY A 103 -2.47 2.74 12.53
CA GLY A 103 -1.05 3.02 12.69
C GLY A 103 -0.27 1.95 13.46
N VAL A 104 -0.82 1.37 14.52
CA VAL A 104 -0.19 0.26 15.25
C VAL A 104 -0.06 -0.96 14.35
N ALA A 105 -1.12 -1.29 13.60
CA ALA A 105 -1.14 -2.42 12.69
C ALA A 105 -0.19 -2.22 11.50
N MET A 106 -0.15 -1.03 10.90
CA MET A 106 0.84 -0.69 9.86
C MET A 106 2.27 -0.88 10.35
N ASN A 107 2.58 -0.39 11.56
CA ASN A 107 3.91 -0.52 12.13
C ASN A 107 4.31 -2.01 12.30
N ALA A 108 3.46 -2.79 12.96
CA ALA A 108 3.72 -4.22 13.20
C ALA A 108 3.84 -5.02 11.90
N SER A 109 2.95 -4.79 10.93
CA SER A 109 2.98 -5.46 9.63
C SER A 109 4.23 -5.09 8.83
N VAL A 110 4.61 -3.82 8.77
CA VAL A 110 5.84 -3.38 8.07
C VAL A 110 7.08 -4.03 8.68
N LEU A 111 7.20 -4.03 10.01
CA LEU A 111 8.31 -4.70 10.70
C LEU A 111 8.34 -6.20 10.39
N GLY A 112 7.18 -6.88 10.45
CA GLY A 112 7.05 -8.30 10.14
C GLY A 112 7.50 -8.64 8.73
N ILE A 113 6.92 -7.98 7.72
CA ILE A 113 7.22 -8.21 6.30
C ILE A 113 8.71 -7.99 6.01
N GLN A 114 9.27 -6.88 6.49
CA GLN A 114 10.66 -6.53 6.20
C GLN A 114 11.67 -7.40 6.94
N SER A 115 11.30 -7.96 8.11
CA SER A 115 12.16 -8.91 8.82
C SER A 115 12.40 -10.21 8.04
N ALA A 116 11.48 -10.58 7.14
CA ALA A 116 11.62 -11.74 6.27
C ALA A 116 12.54 -11.49 5.06
N GLY A 117 12.94 -10.24 4.80
CA GLY A 117 13.81 -9.85 3.69
C GLY A 117 13.07 -9.39 2.42
N VAL A 118 11.81 -8.93 2.55
CA VAL A 118 11.01 -8.36 1.45
C VAL A 118 10.70 -6.90 1.75
N GLN A 119 10.74 -6.03 0.74
CA GLN A 119 10.41 -4.61 0.90
C GLN A 119 8.89 -4.44 1.05
N ALA A 120 8.43 -3.82 2.14
CA ALA A 120 7.02 -3.49 2.34
C ALA A 120 6.66 -2.19 1.60
N CYS A 121 5.46 -2.13 1.04
CA CYS A 121 4.91 -0.96 0.36
C CYS A 121 3.57 -0.53 0.96
N SER A 122 3.63 0.51 1.78
CA SER A 122 2.46 1.03 2.47
C SER A 122 1.52 1.75 1.50
N LYS A 123 0.23 1.37 1.45
CA LYS A 123 -0.70 1.85 0.41
C LYS A 123 -2.14 2.14 0.89
N HIS A 124 -2.95 2.91 0.17
CA HIS A 124 -2.60 3.81 -0.93
C HIS A 124 -2.62 5.25 -0.42
N TYR A 125 -1.58 6.01 -0.75
CA TYR A 125 -1.35 7.36 -0.25
C TYR A 125 -1.83 8.40 -1.30
N ILE A 126 -2.95 9.09 -1.12
CA ILE A 126 -3.82 9.11 0.03
C ILE A 126 -5.25 9.50 -0.37
N GLY A 127 -6.23 9.09 0.44
CA GLY A 127 -7.63 9.49 0.26
C GLY A 127 -8.39 8.67 -0.78
N ASN A 128 -7.90 7.49 -1.17
CA ASN A 128 -8.66 6.54 -1.99
C ASN A 128 -9.68 5.80 -1.13
N GLU A 129 -10.78 6.47 -0.78
CA GLU A 129 -11.79 5.96 0.15
C GLU A 129 -12.98 5.27 -0.55
N GLN A 130 -13.02 5.26 -1.88
CA GLN A 130 -14.08 4.62 -2.66
C GLN A 130 -13.57 4.15 -4.03
N GLU A 131 -14.11 3.02 -4.50
CA GLU A 131 -13.79 2.47 -5.82
C GLU A 131 -14.51 3.18 -6.96
N LEU A 132 -15.68 3.77 -6.68
CA LEU A 132 -16.47 4.42 -7.71
C LEU A 132 -15.72 5.63 -8.25
N GLN A 133 -15.37 5.59 -9.54
CA GLN A 133 -14.60 6.64 -10.22
C GLN A 133 -13.21 6.88 -9.59
N CYS A 134 -12.56 5.85 -9.02
CA CYS A 134 -11.21 5.99 -8.46
C CYS A 134 -10.15 6.28 -9.54
N THR A 135 -10.35 5.79 -10.76
CA THR A 135 -9.52 6.06 -11.94
C THR A 135 -10.26 6.91 -12.98
N SER A 136 -9.52 7.53 -13.90
CA SER A 136 -10.14 8.22 -15.04
C SER A 136 -10.86 7.23 -15.95
N THR A 137 -12.07 7.58 -16.39
CA THR A 137 -12.87 6.76 -17.30
C THR A 137 -13.13 7.53 -18.59
N VAL A 138 -13.30 6.80 -19.70
CA VAL A 138 -13.65 7.37 -21.00
C VAL A 138 -14.97 6.77 -21.44
N SER A 139 -15.98 7.59 -21.68
CA SER A 139 -17.28 7.14 -22.20
C SER A 139 -17.22 6.82 -23.69
N ASP A 140 -18.26 6.13 -24.18
CA ASP A 140 -18.36 5.71 -25.59
C ASP A 140 -18.26 6.87 -26.60
N ASP A 141 -18.65 8.08 -26.18
CA ASP A 141 -18.57 9.31 -26.98
C ASP A 141 -17.19 10.00 -26.93
N GLY A 142 -16.22 9.40 -26.21
CA GLY A 142 -14.87 9.92 -26.04
C GLY A 142 -14.71 10.95 -24.93
N THR A 143 -15.75 11.24 -24.14
CA THR A 143 -15.65 12.16 -23.00
C THR A 143 -14.81 11.53 -21.89
N VAL A 144 -13.75 12.23 -21.47
CA VAL A 144 -12.92 11.82 -20.34
C VAL A 144 -13.51 12.35 -19.04
N THR A 145 -13.82 11.44 -18.12
CA THR A 145 -14.16 11.78 -16.74
C THR A 145 -12.94 11.50 -15.87
N GLU A 146 -12.35 12.56 -15.33
CA GLU A 146 -11.23 12.46 -14.39
C GLU A 146 -11.60 11.62 -13.15
N ALA A 147 -10.58 11.06 -12.47
CA ALA A 147 -10.79 10.38 -11.20
C ALA A 147 -11.47 11.27 -10.14
N ILE A 148 -12.14 10.70 -9.16
CA ILE A 148 -12.72 11.45 -8.05
C ILE A 148 -11.65 12.27 -7.31
N SER A 149 -12.02 13.46 -6.84
CA SER A 149 -11.16 14.30 -5.99
C SER A 149 -11.61 14.22 -4.53
N SER A 150 -10.77 13.62 -3.70
CA SER A 150 -10.90 13.64 -2.25
C SER A 150 -10.43 15.00 -1.74
N ASN A 151 -11.38 15.84 -1.34
CA ASN A 151 -11.08 17.19 -0.86
C ASN A 151 -10.94 17.18 0.67
N ILE A 152 -9.70 17.21 1.15
CA ILE A 152 -9.36 16.97 2.55
C ILE A 152 -8.69 18.22 3.10
N ASP A 153 -9.21 18.76 4.20
CA ASP A 153 -8.57 19.88 4.89
C ASP A 153 -7.30 19.43 5.61
N ASN A 154 -6.42 20.39 5.91
CA ASN A 154 -5.10 20.10 6.45
C ASN A 154 -5.16 19.34 7.78
N ARG A 155 -6.10 19.69 8.67
CA ARG A 155 -6.19 19.06 9.98
C ARG A 155 -6.64 17.61 9.86
N THR A 156 -7.69 17.36 9.08
CA THR A 156 -8.18 16.00 8.81
C THR A 156 -7.12 15.14 8.15
N LEU A 157 -6.33 15.69 7.21
CA LEU A 157 -5.24 14.97 6.58
C LEU A 157 -4.21 14.49 7.61
N HIS A 158 -3.78 15.35 8.53
CA HIS A 158 -2.73 15.04 9.51
C HIS A 158 -3.24 14.16 10.66
N GLU A 159 -4.40 14.47 11.23
CA GLU A 159 -4.92 13.78 12.41
C GLU A 159 -5.56 12.43 12.09
N LEU A 160 -5.99 12.20 10.83
CA LEU A 160 -6.67 10.97 10.42
C LEU A 160 -5.89 10.18 9.36
N TYR A 161 -5.79 10.70 8.14
CA TYR A 161 -5.35 9.89 7.00
C TYR A 161 -3.84 9.65 6.97
N ALA A 162 -3.02 10.65 7.32
CA ALA A 162 -1.56 10.55 7.28
C ALA A 162 -0.98 9.79 8.48
N TRP A 163 -1.72 9.74 9.60
CA TRP A 163 -1.29 9.11 10.85
C TRP A 163 -0.76 7.67 10.68
N PRO A 164 -1.47 6.73 10.03
CA PRO A 164 -0.95 5.37 9.84
C PRO A 164 0.29 5.32 8.93
N PHE A 165 0.42 6.24 7.98
CA PHE A 165 1.61 6.33 7.12
C PHE A 165 2.81 6.88 7.88
N ALA A 166 2.63 7.82 8.81
CA ALA A 166 3.69 8.25 9.72
C ALA A 166 4.25 7.07 10.53
N ASN A 167 3.37 6.19 11.03
CA ASN A 167 3.78 4.97 11.74
C ASN A 167 4.48 3.97 10.83
N ALA A 168 4.05 3.84 9.57
CA ALA A 168 4.71 2.99 8.58
C ALA A 168 6.11 3.49 8.21
N ILE A 169 6.28 4.81 8.07
CA ILE A 169 7.59 5.46 7.84
C ILE A 169 8.50 5.25 9.05
N HIS A 170 7.96 5.41 10.27
CA HIS A 170 8.70 5.14 11.49
C HIS A 170 9.15 3.67 11.59
N ALA A 171 8.32 2.72 11.14
CA ALA A 171 8.67 1.30 11.01
C ALA A 171 9.68 1.01 9.89
N GLY A 172 10.03 2.03 9.09
CA GLY A 172 11.01 1.93 8.02
C GLY A 172 10.46 1.30 6.75
N THR A 173 9.17 1.49 6.43
CA THR A 173 8.58 1.01 5.17
C THR A 173 9.45 1.43 3.99
N ALA A 174 9.77 0.46 3.13
CA ALA A 174 10.68 0.69 2.01
C ALA A 174 10.01 1.50 0.90
N GLY A 175 8.69 1.33 0.69
CA GLY A 175 7.91 2.03 -0.31
C GLY A 175 6.61 2.60 0.20
N ILE A 176 6.14 3.64 -0.48
CA ILE A 176 4.76 4.11 -0.38
C ILE A 176 4.16 4.16 -1.78
N MET A 177 2.98 3.58 -1.93
CA MET A 177 2.24 3.62 -3.19
C MET A 177 1.29 4.82 -3.16
N CYS A 178 1.44 5.74 -4.11
CA CYS A 178 0.49 6.84 -4.27
C CYS A 178 -0.82 6.32 -4.88
N SER A 179 -1.95 6.92 -4.52
CA SER A 179 -3.27 6.46 -4.96
C SER A 179 -3.70 7.00 -6.32
N ASP A 180 -4.67 6.33 -6.95
CA ASP A 180 -5.27 6.75 -8.22
C ASP A 180 -6.09 8.05 -8.13
N ASN A 181 -6.78 8.27 -7.00
CA ASN A 181 -7.67 9.41 -6.86
C ASN A 181 -6.91 10.74 -6.91
N ARG A 182 -7.66 11.81 -7.19
CA ARG A 182 -7.17 13.17 -6.98
C ARG A 182 -7.33 13.57 -5.52
N VAL A 183 -6.46 14.45 -5.03
CA VAL A 183 -6.56 15.09 -3.72
C VAL A 183 -6.55 16.60 -3.93
N ASN A 184 -7.60 17.28 -3.49
CA ASN A 184 -7.76 18.73 -3.69
C ASN A 184 -7.55 19.17 -5.16
N GLY A 185 -8.01 18.36 -6.13
CA GLY A 185 -7.98 18.66 -7.57
C GLY A 185 -6.79 18.13 -8.36
N LEU A 186 -5.74 17.57 -7.72
CA LEU A 186 -4.55 17.04 -8.39
C LEU A 186 -4.38 15.54 -8.12
N TYR A 187 -3.92 14.76 -9.10
CA TYR A 187 -3.68 13.32 -8.95
C TYR A 187 -2.66 13.04 -7.85
N ALA A 188 -2.93 12.07 -6.96
CA ALA A 188 -2.11 11.89 -5.76
C ALA A 188 -0.63 11.58 -6.08
N CYS A 189 -0.35 10.90 -7.20
CA CYS A 189 1.01 10.59 -7.66
C CYS A 189 1.80 11.80 -8.21
N GLU A 190 1.16 12.92 -8.51
CA GLU A 190 1.80 14.17 -8.94
C GLU A 190 1.47 15.36 -8.02
N ASN A 191 0.76 15.12 -6.92
CA ASN A 191 0.35 16.14 -5.99
C ASN A 191 1.53 16.55 -5.09
N SER A 192 2.16 17.68 -5.44
CA SER A 192 3.31 18.21 -4.72
C SER A 192 3.02 18.46 -3.24
N ALA A 193 1.81 18.88 -2.86
CA ALA A 193 1.47 19.16 -1.47
C ALA A 193 1.47 17.88 -0.62
N THR A 194 0.78 16.83 -1.07
CA THR A 194 0.76 15.55 -0.32
C THR A 194 2.11 14.85 -0.33
N LEU A 195 2.87 14.96 -1.44
CA LEU A 195 4.22 14.41 -1.54
C LEU A 195 5.24 15.18 -0.70
N SER A 196 5.09 16.50 -0.51
CA SER A 196 5.92 17.29 0.41
C SER A 196 5.64 16.93 1.87
N ILE A 197 4.37 16.72 2.27
CA ILE A 197 4.06 16.17 3.61
C ILE A 197 4.80 14.85 3.82
N LEU A 198 4.76 13.98 2.81
CA LEU A 198 5.42 12.68 2.90
C LEU A 198 6.95 12.79 3.02
N LYS A 199 7.60 13.56 2.13
CA LYS A 199 9.07 13.59 2.00
C LYS A 199 9.75 14.58 2.93
N GLU A 200 9.07 15.65 3.31
CA GLU A 200 9.63 16.76 4.09
C GLU A 200 9.17 16.70 5.54
N GLU A 201 7.86 16.63 5.78
CA GLU A 201 7.31 16.63 7.15
C GLU A 201 7.49 15.26 7.84
N LEU A 202 7.15 14.18 7.15
CA LEU A 202 7.32 12.81 7.66
C LEU A 202 8.71 12.22 7.37
N ASP A 203 9.61 12.99 6.75
CA ASP A 203 10.99 12.60 6.44
C ASP A 203 11.13 11.29 5.64
N PHE A 204 10.19 10.99 4.73
CA PHE A 204 10.27 9.77 3.91
C PHE A 204 11.38 9.86 2.85
N ARG A 205 12.49 9.14 3.07
CA ARG A 205 13.69 9.13 2.21
C ARG A 205 13.79 7.95 1.25
N ARG A 206 12.72 7.20 1.06
CA ARG A 206 12.69 6.04 0.15
C ARG A 206 11.91 6.37 -1.13
N TYR A 207 11.37 5.36 -1.80
CA TYR A 207 10.74 5.54 -3.11
C TYR A 207 9.21 5.59 -3.00
N VAL A 208 8.61 6.41 -3.86
CA VAL A 208 7.16 6.44 -4.10
C VAL A 208 6.90 5.67 -5.39
N VAL A 209 5.90 4.80 -5.40
CA VAL A 209 5.51 3.98 -6.55
C VAL A 209 4.08 4.37 -6.94
N SER A 210 3.75 4.42 -8.23
CA SER A 210 2.37 4.59 -8.68
C SER A 210 1.58 3.30 -8.47
N ASP A 211 0.30 3.43 -8.12
CA ASP A 211 -0.69 2.34 -8.30
C ASP A 211 -0.76 1.92 -9.78
#